data_AF-A0A660SQG5-F1
#
_entry.id   AF-A0A660SQG5-F1
#
_cell.length_a   1.000
_cell.length_b   1.000
_cell.length_c   1.000
_cell.angle_alpha   90.00
_cell.angle_beta   90.00
_cell.angle_gamma   90.00
#
_symmetry.space_group_name_H-M   'P 1'
#
loop_
_entity.id
_entity.type
_entity.pdbx_description
1 polymer ?
#
loop_
_entity_poly.entity_id
_entity_poly.type
_entity_poly.pdbx_seq_one_letter_code
_entity_poly.pdbx_strand_id
1 'polypeptide(L)'
;NKDRFILEDLPVRISYKDSERVDAVLAATAGESWMLKERGTYLFHRIATGTVVWSKGAWINGILEKLDNLPDSFWIQWVESCNRRIDHLLSDLGAASLKGDALYFNLSLSGFLKTIAEVLFAVNHVFEPGPRDYTASLGLLEVLPEGFEANWGSLLREDAELPRDRKREIAELLARGIFSLTP
;
A
#
# COMPACT_ATOMS: atom_id res chain seq x y z
N ASN A 1 18.99 -9.69 -10.36
CA ASN A 1 18.65 -10.44 -11.59
C ASN A 1 17.28 -11.09 -11.47
N LYS A 2 16.62 -11.38 -12.59
CA LYS A 2 15.29 -12.00 -12.63
C LYS A 2 15.23 -12.93 -13.85
N ASP A 3 14.70 -14.13 -13.65
CA ASP A 3 14.41 -15.05 -14.75
C ASP A 3 12.90 -15.09 -14.95
N ARG A 4 12.47 -15.15 -16.22
CA ARG A 4 11.08 -15.25 -16.63
C ARG A 4 10.99 -16.28 -17.73
N PHE A 5 10.18 -17.29 -17.54
CA PHE A 5 9.95 -18.34 -18.52
C PHE A 5 8.52 -18.88 -18.36
N ILE A 6 8.07 -19.62 -19.37
CA ILE A 6 6.79 -20.32 -19.33
C ILE A 6 7.10 -21.80 -19.13
N LEU A 7 6.42 -22.43 -18.19
CA LEU A 7 6.50 -23.87 -17.94
C LEU A 7 5.07 -24.40 -17.98
N GLU A 8 4.74 -25.25 -18.95
CA GLU A 8 3.39 -25.83 -19.11
C GLU A 8 2.30 -24.74 -19.10
N ASP A 9 2.49 -23.71 -19.92
CA ASP A 9 1.62 -22.52 -20.03
C ASP A 9 1.52 -21.64 -18.77
N LEU A 10 2.22 -21.98 -17.68
CA LEU A 10 2.29 -21.16 -16.48
C LEU A 10 3.48 -20.18 -16.57
N PRO A 11 3.23 -18.87 -16.44
CA PRO A 11 4.30 -17.88 -16.39
C PRO A 11 5.03 -17.99 -15.04
N VAL A 12 6.28 -18.45 -15.07
CA VAL A 12 7.16 -18.57 -13.90
C VAL A 12 8.11 -17.37 -13.85
N ARG A 13 8.27 -16.82 -12.64
CA ARG A 13 9.23 -15.74 -12.38
C ARG A 13 10.09 -16.06 -11.16
N ILE A 14 11.40 -16.17 -11.38
CA ILE A 14 12.40 -16.29 -10.31
C ILE A 14 13.03 -14.91 -10.10
N SER A 15 13.11 -14.45 -8.85
CA SER A 15 13.71 -13.16 -8.51
C SER A 15 14.82 -13.36 -7.49
N TYR A 16 16.06 -13.13 -7.91
CA TYR A 16 17.22 -13.19 -7.03
C TYR A 16 17.36 -11.88 -6.27
N LYS A 17 17.48 -11.99 -4.94
CA LYS A 17 17.64 -10.88 -4.02
C LYS A 17 18.86 -11.14 -3.16
N ASP A 18 19.65 -10.09 -2.99
CA ASP A 18 20.75 -10.09 -2.04
C ASP A 18 20.18 -9.98 -0.62
N SER A 19 20.59 -10.88 0.27
CA SER A 19 20.22 -10.88 1.69
C SER A 19 20.64 -9.58 2.37
N GLU A 20 21.83 -9.07 2.08
CA GLU A 20 22.36 -7.85 2.69
C GLU A 20 21.48 -6.64 2.37
N ARG A 21 20.87 -6.63 1.18
CA ARG A 21 19.93 -5.57 0.79
C ARG A 21 18.63 -5.65 1.58
N VAL A 22 18.14 -6.84 1.89
CA VAL A 22 16.95 -7.02 2.72
C VAL A 22 17.25 -6.59 4.16
N ASP A 23 18.39 -7.02 4.70
CA ASP A 23 18.88 -6.61 6.01
C ASP A 23 19.03 -5.09 6.11
N ALA A 24 19.60 -4.44 5.10
CA ALA A 24 19.75 -2.98 5.07
C ALA A 24 18.40 -2.25 5.02
N VAL A 25 17.39 -2.81 4.34
CA VAL A 25 16.04 -2.24 4.31
C VAL A 25 15.38 -2.38 5.69
N LEU A 26 15.50 -3.54 6.34
CA LEU A 26 14.97 -3.75 7.69
C LEU A 26 15.71 -2.96 8.77
N ALA A 27 17.02 -2.79 8.64
CA ALA A 27 17.77 -1.91 9.54
C ALA A 27 17.32 -0.45 9.37
N ALA A 28 16.97 -0.05 8.15
CA ALA A 28 16.47 1.29 7.89
C ALA A 28 15.07 1.52 8.49
N THR A 29 14.20 0.50 8.58
CA THR A 29 12.86 0.65 9.18
C THR A 29 12.89 0.98 10.66
N ALA A 30 14.02 0.75 11.33
CA ALA A 30 14.24 1.18 12.72
C ALA A 30 14.56 2.68 12.87
N GLY A 31 14.73 3.43 11.76
CA GLY A 31 15.00 4.87 11.78
C GLY A 31 14.27 5.65 10.70
N GLU A 32 14.34 6.98 10.75
CA GLU A 32 13.56 7.88 9.86
C GLU A 32 13.88 7.73 8.36
N SER A 33 15.04 7.13 8.03
CA SER A 33 15.54 7.05 6.65
C SER A 33 14.77 6.12 5.72
N TRP A 34 13.98 5.18 6.25
CA TRP A 34 13.23 4.24 5.42
C TRP A 34 12.12 4.94 4.63
N MET A 35 11.52 5.98 5.21
CA MET A 35 10.47 6.78 4.60
C MET A 35 10.95 7.47 3.33
N LEU A 36 12.23 7.83 3.23
CA LEU A 36 12.82 8.49 2.06
C LEU A 36 13.00 7.56 0.84
N LYS A 37 12.86 6.24 1.03
CA LYS A 37 13.09 5.24 -0.03
C LYS A 37 11.80 4.61 -0.56
N GLU A 38 10.63 5.19 -0.21
CA GLU A 38 9.26 4.78 -0.56
C GLU A 38 9.16 3.59 -1.52
N ARG A 39 9.05 2.39 -0.96
CA ARG A 39 8.88 1.13 -1.72
C ARG A 39 7.81 0.22 -1.11
N GLY A 40 6.76 0.80 -0.53
CA GLY A 40 5.68 0.03 0.09
C GLY A 40 6.18 -0.99 1.10
N THR A 41 5.30 -1.92 1.49
CA THR A 41 5.67 -3.06 2.35
C THR A 41 5.59 -4.41 1.63
N TYR A 42 5.34 -4.40 0.31
CA TYR A 42 5.25 -5.61 -0.51
C TYR A 42 6.46 -6.55 -0.46
N LEU A 43 7.68 -6.01 -0.27
CA LEU A 43 8.84 -6.87 -0.06
C LEU A 43 8.68 -7.74 1.20
N PHE A 44 8.23 -7.14 2.30
CA PHE A 44 8.01 -7.82 3.57
C PHE A 44 6.87 -8.81 3.48
N HIS A 45 5.75 -8.42 2.85
CA HIS A 45 4.63 -9.33 2.57
C HIS A 45 5.11 -10.61 1.86
N ARG A 46 5.91 -10.47 0.79
CA ARG A 46 6.41 -11.63 0.04
C ARG A 46 7.33 -12.56 0.84
N ILE A 47 8.03 -12.03 1.84
CA ILE A 47 8.89 -12.83 2.71
C ILE A 47 8.03 -13.52 3.77
N ALA A 48 7.18 -12.77 4.47
CA ALA A 48 6.34 -13.25 5.56
C ALA A 48 5.33 -14.30 5.12
N THR A 49 4.74 -14.15 3.94
CA THR A 49 3.71 -15.08 3.42
C THR A 49 4.28 -16.18 2.52
N GLY A 50 5.58 -16.12 2.21
CA GLY A 50 6.22 -17.06 1.29
C GLY A 50 6.44 -18.43 1.92
N THR A 51 6.27 -19.50 1.13
CA THR A 51 6.63 -20.86 1.57
C THR A 51 8.14 -21.08 1.42
N VAL A 52 8.82 -21.39 2.54
CA VAL A 52 10.24 -21.76 2.52
C VAL A 52 10.38 -23.21 2.07
N VAL A 53 10.73 -23.40 0.79
CA VAL A 53 10.94 -24.74 0.22
C VAL A 53 12.34 -25.29 0.54
N TRP A 54 13.31 -24.40 0.72
CA TRP A 54 14.69 -24.73 1.07
C TRP A 54 15.39 -23.53 1.73
N SER A 55 16.28 -23.79 2.68
CA SER A 55 17.14 -22.78 3.30
C SER A 55 18.54 -23.32 3.56
N LYS A 56 19.55 -22.47 3.32
CA LYS A 56 20.92 -22.70 3.79
C LYS A 56 21.20 -21.77 4.96
N GLY A 57 21.27 -22.34 6.16
CA GLY A 57 21.48 -21.58 7.40
C GLY A 57 20.20 -20.96 7.96
N ALA A 58 20.37 -20.08 8.94
CA ALA A 58 19.27 -19.52 9.73
C ALA A 58 18.75 -18.15 9.25
N TRP A 59 19.30 -17.61 8.16
CA TRP A 59 19.00 -16.23 7.73
C TRP A 59 17.50 -15.98 7.53
N ILE A 60 16.81 -16.84 6.78
CA ILE A 60 15.38 -16.65 6.50
C ILE A 60 14.52 -16.71 7.77
N ASN A 61 14.84 -17.62 8.70
CA ASN A 61 14.12 -17.73 9.97
C ASN A 61 14.32 -16.47 10.82
N GLY A 62 15.55 -15.95 10.88
CA GLY A 62 15.82 -14.70 11.60
C GLY A 62 15.17 -13.47 10.97
N ILE A 63 14.98 -13.45 9.63
CA ILE A 63 14.22 -12.39 8.98
C ILE A 63 12.72 -12.49 9.29
N LEU A 64 12.14 -13.68 9.25
CA LEU A 64 10.73 -13.90 9.59
C LEU A 64 10.45 -13.45 11.03
N GLU A 65 11.30 -13.84 11.98
CA GLU A 65 11.19 -13.41 13.37
C GLU A 65 11.27 -11.88 13.52
N LYS A 66 12.15 -11.20 12.79
CA LYS A 66 12.22 -9.73 12.79
C LYS A 66 10.96 -9.08 12.22
N LEU A 67 10.38 -9.66 11.16
CA LEU A 67 9.17 -9.15 10.52
C LEU A 67 7.94 -9.31 11.42
N ASP A 68 7.87 -10.42 12.16
CA ASP A 68 6.81 -10.68 13.15
C ASP A 68 6.92 -9.77 14.39
N ASN A 69 8.10 -9.20 14.64
CA ASN A 69 8.38 -8.35 15.81
C ASN A 69 8.79 -6.93 15.41
N LEU A 70 8.23 -6.37 14.34
CA LEU A 70 8.44 -4.96 14.02
C LEU A 70 7.85 -4.06 15.13
N PRO A 71 8.52 -2.96 15.50
CA PRO A 71 8.03 -2.06 16.52
C PRO A 71 6.82 -1.25 16.01
N ASP A 72 5.89 -0.90 16.89
CA ASP A 72 4.71 -0.05 16.56
C ASP A 72 5.09 1.27 15.89
N SER A 73 6.27 1.81 16.22
CA SER A 73 6.80 3.04 15.62
C SER A 73 6.95 2.93 14.09
N PHE A 74 7.19 1.75 13.55
CA PHE A 74 7.24 1.52 12.10
C PHE A 74 5.87 1.81 11.46
N TRP A 75 4.81 1.25 12.05
CA TRP A 75 3.44 1.37 11.53
C TRP A 75 2.92 2.79 11.69
N ILE A 76 3.16 3.42 12.85
CA ILE A 76 2.84 4.83 13.11
C ILE A 76 3.48 5.73 12.04
N GLN A 77 4.79 5.57 11.80
CA GLN A 77 5.49 6.37 10.78
C GLN A 77 4.96 6.12 9.37
N TRP A 78 4.57 4.89 9.04
CA TRP A 78 3.98 4.59 7.74
C TRP A 78 2.61 5.23 7.56
N VAL A 79 1.75 5.17 8.58
CA VAL A 79 0.44 5.83 8.60
C VAL A 79 0.60 7.34 8.44
N GLU A 80 1.50 7.97 9.19
CA GLU A 80 1.81 9.40 9.07
C GLU A 80 2.31 9.77 7.65
N SER A 81 3.17 8.94 7.06
CA SER A 81 3.65 9.15 5.69
C SER A 81 2.51 9.08 4.68
N CYS A 82 1.63 8.08 4.81
CA CYS A 82 0.47 7.94 3.94
C CYS A 82 -0.50 9.12 4.12
N ASN A 83 -0.74 9.59 5.34
CA ASN A 83 -1.61 10.73 5.61
C ASN A 83 -1.12 12.01 4.92
N ARG A 84 0.19 12.30 4.98
CA ARG A 84 0.79 13.43 4.24
C ARG A 84 0.59 13.32 2.73
N ARG A 85 0.72 12.11 2.17
CA ARG A 85 0.48 11.85 0.74
C ARG A 85 -0.99 12.00 0.38
N ILE A 86 -1.91 11.53 1.22
CA ILE A 86 -3.35 11.70 1.05
C ILE A 86 -3.70 13.18 0.99
N ASP A 87 -3.21 13.99 1.93
CA ASP A 87 -3.44 15.45 1.95
C ASP A 87 -2.97 16.12 0.66
N HIS A 88 -1.77 15.77 0.20
CA HIS A 88 -1.23 16.30 -1.05
C HIS A 88 -2.11 15.93 -2.26
N LEU A 89 -2.53 14.67 -2.35
CA LEU A 89 -3.35 14.15 -3.45
C LEU A 89 -4.77 14.74 -3.44
N LEU A 90 -5.35 15.01 -2.28
CA LEU A 90 -6.63 15.73 -2.16
C LEU A 90 -6.53 17.17 -2.70
N SER A 91 -5.43 17.86 -2.39
CA SER A 91 -5.16 19.20 -2.94
C SER A 91 -5.07 19.15 -4.47
N ASP A 92 -4.36 18.17 -5.01
CA ASP A 92 -4.25 17.96 -6.46
C ASP A 92 -5.60 17.65 -7.12
N LEU A 93 -6.42 16.79 -6.52
CA LEU A 93 -7.78 16.51 -6.99
C LEU A 93 -8.62 17.78 -7.03
N GLY A 94 -8.51 18.63 -6.00
CA GLY A 94 -9.16 19.94 -5.95
C GLY A 94 -8.72 20.86 -7.08
N ALA A 95 -7.41 21.02 -7.27
CA ALA A 95 -6.85 21.85 -8.32
C ALA A 95 -7.20 21.36 -9.73
N ALA A 96 -7.17 20.04 -9.95
CA ALA A 96 -7.52 19.42 -11.22
C ALA A 96 -9.00 19.61 -11.55
N SER A 97 -9.89 19.43 -10.57
CA SER A 97 -11.33 19.62 -10.75
C SER A 97 -11.66 21.07 -11.13
N LEU A 98 -11.09 22.05 -10.40
CA LEU A 98 -11.30 23.48 -10.66
C LEU A 98 -10.82 23.92 -12.04
N LYS A 99 -9.73 23.32 -12.54
CA LYS A 99 -9.17 23.62 -13.87
C LYS A 99 -9.81 22.82 -15.00
N GLY A 100 -10.68 21.87 -14.68
CA GLY A 100 -11.24 20.94 -15.67
C GLY A 100 -10.22 19.96 -16.26
N ASP A 101 -9.08 19.74 -15.60
CA ASP A 101 -8.01 18.87 -16.08
C ASP A 101 -8.34 17.40 -15.76
N ALA A 102 -8.92 16.72 -16.76
CA ALA A 102 -9.36 15.34 -16.65
C ALA A 102 -8.21 14.35 -16.40
N LEU A 103 -7.08 14.56 -17.08
CA LEU A 103 -5.95 13.64 -17.01
C LEU A 103 -5.29 13.75 -15.64
N TYR A 104 -5.00 14.98 -15.21
CA TYR A 104 -4.38 15.20 -13.90
C TYR A 104 -5.28 14.69 -12.77
N PHE A 105 -6.59 14.94 -12.85
CA PHE A 105 -7.55 14.41 -11.87
C PHE A 105 -7.47 12.88 -11.74
N ASN A 106 -7.45 12.16 -12.86
CA ASN A 106 -7.39 10.69 -12.83
C ASN A 106 -6.04 10.15 -12.32
N LEU A 107 -4.93 10.84 -12.63
CA LEU A 107 -3.62 10.47 -12.10
C LEU A 107 -3.56 10.67 -10.57
N SER A 108 -4.05 11.81 -10.09
CA SER A 108 -4.15 12.09 -8.65
C SER A 108 -5.11 11.13 -7.96
N LEU A 109 -6.24 10.78 -8.58
CA LEU A 109 -7.18 9.81 -8.03
C LEU A 109 -6.55 8.41 -7.93
N SER A 110 -5.79 7.98 -8.94
CA SER A 110 -5.09 6.70 -8.89
C SER A 110 -4.05 6.67 -7.76
N GLY A 111 -3.29 7.76 -7.58
CA GLY A 111 -2.37 7.91 -6.46
C GLY A 111 -3.09 7.87 -5.11
N PHE A 112 -4.24 8.55 -5.01
CA PHE A 112 -5.07 8.60 -3.81
C PHE A 112 -5.54 7.20 -3.44
N LEU A 113 -6.18 6.48 -4.37
CA LEU A 113 -6.68 5.12 -4.14
C LEU A 113 -5.57 4.17 -3.68
N LYS A 114 -4.39 4.22 -4.31
CA LYS A 114 -3.23 3.42 -3.88
C LYS A 114 -2.81 3.75 -2.45
N THR A 115 -2.75 5.04 -2.10
CA THR A 115 -2.32 5.48 -0.77
C THR A 115 -3.35 5.11 0.31
N ILE A 116 -4.64 5.11 -0.02
CA ILE A 116 -5.70 4.61 0.85
C ILE A 116 -5.54 3.10 1.13
N ALA A 117 -5.21 2.30 0.12
CA ALA A 117 -4.94 0.89 0.36
C ALA A 117 -3.71 0.70 1.28
N GLU A 118 -2.62 1.42 1.02
CA GLU A 118 -1.39 1.36 1.81
C GLU A 118 -1.58 1.72 3.29
N VAL A 119 -2.35 2.77 3.59
CA VAL A 119 -2.61 3.19 4.98
C VAL A 119 -3.51 2.19 5.69
N LEU A 120 -4.51 1.62 5.01
CA LEU A 120 -5.39 0.61 5.60
C LEU A 120 -4.62 -0.65 5.99
N PHE A 121 -3.70 -1.12 5.14
CA PHE A 121 -2.83 -2.24 5.50
C PHE A 121 -1.99 -1.93 6.76
N ALA A 122 -1.46 -0.72 6.86
CA ALA A 122 -0.65 -0.35 8.02
C ALA A 122 -1.42 -0.11 9.30
N VAL A 123 -2.63 0.47 9.24
CA VAL A 123 -3.53 0.57 10.40
C VAL A 123 -3.88 -0.82 10.94
N ASN A 124 -3.90 -1.83 10.07
CA ASN A 124 -4.17 -3.22 10.47
C ASN A 124 -2.88 -4.01 10.81
N HIS A 125 -1.71 -3.38 10.82
CA HIS A 125 -0.41 -4.06 11.00
C HIS A 125 -0.15 -5.22 10.03
N VAL A 126 -0.65 -5.09 8.80
CA VAL A 126 -0.49 -6.05 7.72
C VAL A 126 0.43 -5.47 6.66
N PHE A 127 1.36 -6.28 6.14
CA PHE A 127 2.15 -5.87 4.98
C PHE A 127 1.31 -5.90 3.70
N GLU A 128 1.46 -4.87 2.89
CA GLU A 128 0.76 -4.69 1.62
C GLU A 128 1.05 -5.86 0.65
N PRO A 129 0.03 -6.55 0.11
CA PRO A 129 0.22 -7.60 -0.88
C PRO A 129 0.52 -6.99 -2.27
N GLY A 130 0.46 -7.79 -3.33
CA GLY A 130 0.57 -7.25 -4.67
C GLY A 130 -0.66 -6.40 -5.01
N PRO A 131 -0.55 -5.34 -5.85
CA PRO A 131 -1.72 -4.53 -6.26
C PRO A 131 -2.87 -5.34 -6.88
N ARG A 132 -2.58 -6.52 -7.43
CA ARG A 132 -3.58 -7.44 -8.00
C ARG A 132 -4.46 -8.10 -6.94
N ASP A 133 -4.00 -8.15 -5.70
CA ASP A 133 -4.66 -8.83 -4.59
C ASP A 133 -5.41 -7.85 -3.68
N TYR A 134 -5.26 -6.52 -3.89
CA TYR A 134 -5.84 -5.50 -3.01
C TYR A 134 -7.34 -5.66 -2.82
N THR A 135 -8.11 -5.90 -3.88
CA THR A 135 -9.56 -6.05 -3.76
C THR A 135 -9.95 -7.18 -2.81
N ALA A 136 -9.25 -8.32 -2.90
CA ALA A 136 -9.52 -9.45 -2.02
C ALA A 136 -9.02 -9.19 -0.59
N SER A 137 -7.84 -8.59 -0.44
CA SER A 137 -7.21 -8.38 0.87
C SER A 137 -7.83 -7.24 1.67
N LEU A 138 -8.27 -6.15 1.03
CA LEU A 138 -8.91 -5.02 1.72
C LEU A 138 -10.22 -5.41 2.39
N GLY A 139 -11.00 -6.29 1.76
CA GLY A 139 -12.26 -6.79 2.32
C GLY A 139 -12.08 -7.74 3.53
N LEU A 140 -10.84 -8.10 3.86
CA LEU A 140 -10.50 -8.95 5.01
C LEU A 140 -9.90 -8.16 6.18
N LEU A 141 -9.70 -6.85 6.03
CA LEU A 141 -9.16 -6.02 7.10
C LEU A 141 -10.22 -5.80 8.19
N GLU A 142 -9.79 -5.87 9.45
CA GLU A 142 -10.67 -5.72 10.61
C GLU A 142 -11.00 -4.25 10.90
N VAL A 143 -10.03 -3.36 10.68
CA VAL A 143 -10.15 -1.93 10.90
C VAL A 143 -10.32 -1.21 9.56
N LEU A 144 -11.53 -0.71 9.33
CA LEU A 144 -11.90 0.10 8.18
C LEU A 144 -12.68 1.34 8.66
N PRO A 145 -12.60 2.48 7.96
CA PRO A 145 -13.37 3.66 8.33
C PRO A 145 -14.87 3.43 8.06
N GLU A 146 -15.72 4.15 8.80
CA GLU A 146 -17.16 4.09 8.57
C GLU A 146 -17.51 4.46 7.11
N GLY A 147 -18.40 3.67 6.49
CA GLY A 147 -18.82 3.88 5.11
C GLY A 147 -17.74 3.58 4.06
N PHE A 148 -16.63 2.91 4.43
CA PHE A 148 -15.53 2.57 3.52
C PHE A 148 -16.02 1.99 2.20
N GLU A 149 -16.77 0.88 2.23
CA GLU A 149 -17.25 0.17 1.05
C GLU A 149 -18.04 1.06 0.09
N ALA A 150 -18.92 1.91 0.62
CA ALA A 150 -19.73 2.82 -0.18
C ALA A 150 -18.88 3.90 -0.86
N ASN A 151 -17.97 4.53 -0.11
CA ASN A 151 -17.10 5.59 -0.62
C ASN A 151 -16.07 5.04 -1.62
N TRP A 152 -15.40 3.94 -1.25
CA TRP A 152 -14.43 3.24 -2.08
C TRP A 152 -15.05 2.75 -3.39
N GLY A 153 -16.18 2.05 -3.30
CA GLY A 153 -16.92 1.59 -4.48
C GLY A 153 -17.35 2.74 -5.38
N SER A 154 -17.77 3.87 -4.82
CA SER A 154 -18.17 5.05 -5.60
C SER A 154 -17.00 5.68 -6.37
N LEU A 155 -15.79 5.70 -5.79
CA LEU A 155 -14.59 6.22 -6.45
C LEU A 155 -14.12 5.33 -7.60
N LEU A 156 -14.25 4.01 -7.45
CA LEU A 156 -13.86 3.01 -8.45
C LEU A 156 -14.81 2.92 -9.64
N ARG A 157 -16.05 3.37 -9.52
CA ARG A 157 -17.01 3.36 -10.63
C ARG A 157 -16.53 4.25 -11.78
N GLU A 158 -16.52 3.68 -12.97
CA GLU A 158 -16.19 4.38 -14.22
C GLU A 158 -17.38 5.16 -14.80
N ASP A 159 -18.54 5.10 -14.16
CA ASP A 159 -19.78 5.60 -14.74
C ASP A 159 -19.81 7.13 -14.90
N ALA A 160 -20.41 7.58 -16.00
CA ALA A 160 -20.39 8.97 -16.46
C ALA A 160 -21.19 9.92 -15.55
N GLU A 161 -22.01 9.40 -14.64
CA GLU A 161 -22.93 10.17 -13.80
C GLU A 161 -22.30 10.75 -12.53
N LEU A 162 -21.02 10.49 -12.22
CA LEU A 162 -20.36 11.07 -11.05
C LEU A 162 -19.35 12.16 -11.46
N PRO A 163 -19.74 13.45 -11.42
CA PRO A 163 -18.84 14.56 -11.71
C PRO A 163 -17.58 14.53 -10.85
N ARG A 164 -16.48 15.09 -11.37
CA ARG A 164 -15.19 15.15 -10.65
C ARG A 164 -15.29 15.83 -9.29
N ASP A 165 -16.09 16.90 -9.18
CA ASP A 165 -16.35 17.57 -7.91
C ASP A 165 -16.98 16.63 -6.87
N ARG A 166 -17.93 15.78 -7.30
CA ARG A 166 -18.52 14.76 -6.42
C ARG A 166 -17.53 13.66 -6.05
N LYS A 167 -16.70 13.21 -6.99
CA LYS A 167 -15.60 12.27 -6.68
C LYS A 167 -14.62 12.88 -5.67
N ARG A 168 -14.31 14.17 -5.78
CA ARG A 168 -13.47 14.88 -4.81
C ARG A 168 -14.12 14.89 -3.42
N GLU A 169 -15.39 15.25 -3.30
CA GLU A 169 -16.12 15.24 -2.02
C GLU A 169 -16.11 13.85 -1.35
N ILE A 170 -16.28 12.78 -2.15
CA ILE A 170 -16.20 11.40 -1.65
C ILE A 170 -14.77 11.06 -1.18
N ALA A 171 -13.75 11.48 -1.94
CA ALA A 171 -12.35 11.30 -1.52
C ALA A 171 -12.06 12.03 -0.21
N GLU A 172 -12.58 13.25 -0.01
CA GLU A 172 -12.46 14.01 1.23
C GLU A 172 -13.17 13.31 2.40
N LEU A 173 -14.36 12.75 2.19
CA LEU A 173 -15.08 11.96 3.19
C LEU A 173 -14.28 10.72 3.61
N LEU A 174 -13.77 9.98 2.63
CA LEU A 174 -12.96 8.79 2.89
C LEU A 174 -11.68 9.14 3.64
N ALA A 175 -10.97 10.20 3.24
CA ALA A 175 -9.77 10.65 3.92
C ALA A 175 -10.02 11.07 5.37
N ARG A 176 -11.12 11.79 5.65
CA ARG A 176 -11.52 12.10 7.04
C ARG A 176 -11.71 10.84 7.88
N GLY A 177 -12.34 9.81 7.31
CA GLY A 177 -12.48 8.50 7.95
C GLY A 177 -11.11 7.89 8.27
N ILE A 178 -10.20 7.89 7.30
CA ILE A 178 -8.83 7.37 7.47
C ILE A 178 -8.05 8.13 8.55
N PHE A 179 -8.10 9.47 8.58
CA PHE A 179 -7.37 10.27 9.55
C PHE A 179 -7.84 10.09 10.99
N SER A 180 -9.04 9.53 11.18
CA SER A 180 -9.55 9.16 12.49
C SER A 180 -9.04 7.80 12.99
N LEU A 181 -8.41 7.01 12.12
CA LEU A 181 -7.85 5.71 12.48
C LEU A 181 -6.47 5.87 13.12
N THR A 182 -6.22 5.04 14.12
CA THR A 182 -4.89 4.87 14.73
C THR A 182 -4.42 3.44 14.46
N PRO A 183 -3.15 3.23 14.06
CA PRO A 183 -2.54 1.91 14.06
C PRO A 183 -2.47 1.34 15.48
#